data_AF-A5HFA1-F1
#
_entry.id   AF-A5HFA1-F1
#
_cell.length_a   1.000
_cell.length_b   1.000
_cell.length_c   1.000
_cell.angle_alpha   90.00
_cell.angle_beta   90.00
_cell.angle_gamma   90.00
#
_symmetry.space_group_name_H-M   'P 1'
#
loop_
_entity.id
_entity.type
_entity.pdbx_description
1 polymer ?
#
loop_
_entity_poly.entity_id
_entity_poly.type
_entity_poly.pdbx_seq_one_letter_code
_entity_poly.pdbx_strand_id
1 'polypeptide(L)'
;SEAKTNLKALYTAQKSFFSEKDRYSEFANEIGFAPERGNRYGYRVSVGGACETRANSTLGAAGGAISCIENDSFRFGTGSVIND
;
A
#
# COMPACT_ATOMS: atom_id res chain seq x y z
N SER A 1 5.62 -16.18 4.81
CA SER A 1 5.76 -15.54 3.49
C SER A 1 5.26 -14.11 3.61
N GLU A 2 6.06 -13.15 3.16
CA GLU A 2 5.84 -11.70 3.31
C GLU A 2 4.49 -11.25 2.72
N ALA A 3 4.23 -11.56 1.44
CA ALA A 3 3.00 -11.18 0.75
C ALA A 3 1.74 -11.66 1.49
N LYS A 4 1.75 -12.90 1.99
CA LYS A 4 0.62 -13.46 2.75
C LYS A 4 0.37 -12.70 4.04
N THR A 5 1.42 -12.29 4.76
CA THR A 5 1.29 -11.52 6.00
C THR A 5 0.69 -10.15 5.71
N ASN A 6 1.20 -9.44 4.72
CA ASN A 6 0.73 -8.09 4.38
C ASN A 6 -0.68 -8.09 3.78
N LEU A 7 -1.03 -9.08 2.94
CA LEU A 7 -2.40 -9.23 2.45
C LEU A 7 -3.39 -9.56 3.58
N LYS A 8 -2.96 -10.31 4.60
CA LYS A 8 -3.79 -10.53 5.80
C LYS A 8 -3.98 -9.23 6.59
N ALA A 9 -2.94 -8.41 6.72
CA ALA A 9 -3.05 -7.10 7.37
C ALA A 9 -4.00 -6.17 6.60
N LEU A 10 -3.90 -6.13 5.26
CA LEU A 10 -4.83 -5.37 4.40
C LEU A 10 -6.28 -5.83 4.58
N TYR A 11 -6.52 -7.14 4.61
CA TYR A 11 -7.85 -7.69 4.87
C TYR A 11 -8.39 -7.25 6.24
N THR A 12 -7.58 -7.35 7.30
CA THR A 12 -7.97 -6.93 8.66
C THR A 12 -8.28 -5.43 8.71
N ALA A 13 -7.46 -4.59 8.06
CA ALA A 13 -7.69 -3.15 7.96
C ALA A 13 -9.05 -2.83 7.28
N GLN A 14 -9.33 -3.47 6.14
CA GLN A 14 -10.61 -3.31 5.44
C GLN A 14 -11.80 -3.78 6.27
N LYS A 15 -11.66 -4.91 6.99
CA LYS A 15 -12.74 -5.39 7.88
C LYS A 15 -13.01 -4.43 9.03
N SER A 16 -11.97 -3.88 9.65
CA SER A 16 -12.11 -2.87 10.71
C SER A 16 -12.80 -1.62 10.19
N PHE A 17 -12.38 -1.13 9.03
CA PHE A 17 -12.97 0.04 8.39
C PHE A 17 -14.45 -0.18 8.02
N PHE A 18 -14.77 -1.34 7.44
CA PHE A 18 -16.14 -1.70 7.11
C PHE A 18 -17.04 -1.74 8.36
N SER A 19 -16.54 -2.28 9.48
CA SER A 19 -17.28 -2.27 10.75
C SER A 19 -17.57 -0.86 11.29
N GLU A 20 -16.75 0.14 10.95
CA GLU A 20 -16.93 1.52 11.40
C GLU A 20 -17.77 2.37 10.43
N LYS A 21 -17.57 2.19 9.11
CA LYS A 21 -18.13 3.07 8.06
C LYS A 21 -19.20 2.40 7.18
N ASP A 22 -19.46 1.12 7.38
CA ASP A 22 -20.40 0.30 6.60
C ASP A 22 -20.11 0.29 5.08
N ARG A 23 -18.84 0.53 4.71
CA ARG A 23 -18.35 0.48 3.33
C ARG A 23 -16.88 0.06 3.31
N TYR A 24 -16.42 -0.44 2.18
CA TYR A 24 -14.98 -0.59 1.93
C TYR A 24 -14.38 0.76 1.49
N SER A 25 -13.07 0.90 1.66
CA SER A 25 -12.34 2.06 1.16
C SER A 25 -11.43 1.66 0.01
N GLU A 26 -11.24 2.61 -0.90
CA GLU A 26 -10.31 2.53 -2.02
C GLU A 26 -8.91 3.02 -1.66
N PHE A 27 -8.72 3.53 -0.43
CA PHE A 27 -7.52 4.25 -0.03
C PHE A 27 -6.83 3.59 1.17
N ALA A 28 -5.56 3.20 0.98
CA ALA A 28 -4.70 2.58 1.97
C ALA A 28 -4.53 3.45 3.23
N ASN A 29 -4.40 4.77 3.06
CA ASN A 29 -4.25 5.70 4.17
C ASN A 29 -5.55 5.87 4.98
N GLU A 30 -6.72 5.71 4.36
CA GLU A 30 -8.02 5.78 5.05
C GLU A 30 -8.26 4.56 5.96
N ILE A 31 -7.78 3.38 5.54
CA ILE A 31 -7.89 2.14 6.32
C ILE A 31 -6.70 1.89 7.26
N GLY A 32 -5.70 2.78 7.27
CA GLY A 32 -4.48 2.63 8.08
C GLY A 32 -3.57 1.48 7.63
N PHE A 33 -3.65 1.05 6.36
CA PHE A 33 -2.77 0.02 5.82
C PHE A 33 -1.45 0.62 5.35
N ALA A 34 -0.36 0.29 6.04
CA ALA A 34 1.00 0.70 5.68
C ALA A 34 1.98 -0.45 5.94
N PRO A 35 2.39 -1.23 4.92
CA PRO A 35 3.39 -2.27 5.10
C PRO A 35 4.75 -1.64 5.37
N GLU A 36 5.57 -2.34 6.15
CA GLU A 36 6.94 -1.89 6.46
C GLU A 36 7.78 -1.68 5.20
N ARG A 37 8.77 -0.78 5.29
CA ARG A 37 9.77 -0.58 4.24
C ARG A 37 10.55 -1.86 3.99
N GLY A 38 11.03 -2.03 2.77
CA GLY A 38 11.68 -3.25 2.30
C GLY A 38 10.73 -4.32 1.77
N ASN A 39 9.46 -3.97 1.53
CA ASN A 39 8.49 -4.85 0.90
C ASN A 39 8.86 -5.17 -0.55
N ARG A 40 8.83 -6.46 -0.89
CA ARG A 40 9.13 -6.97 -2.24
C ARG A 40 7.95 -6.83 -3.21
N TYR A 41 6.74 -6.77 -2.65
CA TYR A 41 5.50 -6.74 -3.42
C TYR A 41 4.82 -5.38 -3.29
N GLY A 42 4.23 -4.90 -4.37
CA GLY A 42 3.27 -3.81 -4.33
C GLY A 42 1.88 -4.29 -3.91
N TYR A 43 1.10 -3.40 -3.32
CA TYR A 43 -0.26 -3.67 -2.86
C TYR A 43 -1.22 -2.68 -3.51
N ARG A 44 -2.31 -3.19 -4.11
CA ARG A 44 -3.37 -2.40 -4.74
C ARG A 44 -4.62 -2.46 -3.85
N VAL A 45 -5.20 -1.30 -3.57
CA VAL A 45 -6.44 -1.16 -2.76
C VAL A 45 -7.62 -0.77 -3.66
N SER A 46 -7.36 -0.07 -4.76
CA SER A 46 -8.33 0.19 -5.83
C SER A 46 -7.69 0.02 -7.22
N VAL A 47 -8.55 0.01 -8.25
CA VAL A 47 -8.21 -0.12 -9.67
C VAL A 47 -7.55 1.13 -10.28
N GLY A 48 -7.50 2.24 -9.55
CA GLY A 48 -6.84 3.47 -9.99
C GLY A 48 -6.50 4.41 -8.83
N GLY A 49 -5.79 5.50 -9.12
CA GLY A 49 -5.41 6.53 -8.13
C GLY A 49 -3.90 6.66 -7.92
N ALA A 50 -3.50 7.43 -6.90
CA ALA A 50 -2.11 7.71 -6.62
C ALA A 50 -1.46 6.58 -5.81
N CYS A 51 -0.29 6.12 -6.24
CA CYS A 51 0.52 5.20 -5.46
C CYS A 51 1.49 5.94 -4.54
N GLU A 52 1.68 5.41 -3.33
CA GLU A 52 2.85 5.71 -2.52
C GLU A 52 4.09 5.08 -3.18
N THR A 53 4.93 5.93 -3.78
CA THR A 53 6.18 5.49 -4.39
C THR A 53 7.24 5.26 -3.33
N ARG A 54 8.01 4.16 -3.50
CA ARG A 54 9.10 3.77 -2.56
C ARG A 54 10.46 3.76 -3.24
N ALA A 55 10.66 4.70 -4.16
CA ALA A 55 11.89 4.85 -4.94
C ALA A 55 13.01 5.64 -4.23
N ASN A 56 12.67 6.34 -3.14
CA ASN A 56 13.61 7.18 -2.39
C ASN A 56 13.88 6.66 -0.97
N SER A 57 14.94 7.15 -0.34
CA SER A 57 15.28 6.82 1.05
C SER A 57 14.19 7.26 2.03
N THR A 58 13.56 8.41 1.77
CA THR A 58 12.43 8.94 2.53
C THR A 58 11.13 8.74 1.78
N LEU A 59 10.05 8.46 2.51
CA LEU A 59 8.71 8.55 1.95
C LEU A 59 8.36 10.03 1.74
N GLY A 60 7.72 10.33 0.60
CA GLY A 60 7.13 11.65 0.39
C GLY A 60 5.99 11.91 1.40
N ALA A 61 5.50 13.16 1.44
CA ALA A 61 4.28 13.44 2.19
C ALA A 61 3.16 12.50 1.73
N ALA A 62 2.43 11.91 2.67
CA ALA A 62 1.30 11.05 2.35
C ALA A 62 0.31 11.84 1.49
N GLY A 63 0.13 11.42 0.24
CA GLY A 63 -0.89 11.99 -0.64
C GLY A 63 -2.28 11.76 -0.04
N GLY A 64 -3.22 12.64 -0.37
CA GLY A 64 -4.64 12.29 -0.20
C GLY A 64 -4.97 11.11 -1.11
N ALA A 65 -5.85 10.21 -0.66
CA ALA A 65 -6.37 9.12 -1.49
C ALA A 65 -5.30 8.18 -2.09
N ILE A 66 -4.42 7.61 -1.26
CA ILE A 66 -3.42 6.63 -1.70
C ILE A 66 -4.10 5.30 -2.00
N SER A 67 -4.24 4.92 -3.27
CA SER A 67 -4.91 3.68 -3.67
C SER A 67 -3.98 2.49 -3.85
N CYS A 68 -2.67 2.72 -3.75
CA CYS A 68 -1.66 1.68 -3.91
C CYS A 68 -0.37 2.03 -3.16
N ILE A 69 0.38 0.99 -2.80
CA ILE A 69 1.70 1.11 -2.20
C ILE A 69 2.66 0.27 -3.05
N GLU A 70 3.70 0.89 -3.58
CA GLU A 70 4.66 0.21 -4.45
C GLU A 70 5.63 -0.68 -3.68
N ASN A 71 6.33 -1.56 -4.40
CA ASN A 71 7.48 -2.27 -3.85
C ASN A 71 8.61 -1.29 -3.52
N ASP A 72 9.47 -1.66 -2.57
CA ASP A 72 10.60 -0.82 -2.16
C ASP A 72 11.73 -0.85 -3.20
N SER A 73 11.52 -0.12 -4.30
CA SER A 73 12.48 0.00 -5.40
C SER A 73 13.74 0.77 -5.01
N PHE A 74 13.70 1.58 -3.94
CA PHE A 74 14.91 2.13 -3.32
C PHE A 74 15.82 1.01 -2.80
N ARG A 75 15.26 0.01 -2.12
CA ARG A 75 16.03 -1.14 -1.61
C ARG A 75 16.42 -2.15 -2.71
N PHE A 76 15.52 -2.42 -3.66
CA PHE A 76 15.69 -3.50 -4.64
C PHE A 76 16.17 -3.02 -6.03
N GLY A 77 16.40 -1.72 -6.20
CA GLY A 77 16.88 -1.10 -7.43
C GLY A 77 15.75 -0.64 -8.35
N THR A 78 16.03 0.35 -9.18
CA THR A 78 15.06 1.00 -10.08
C THR A 78 14.48 0.04 -11.13
N GLY A 79 15.19 -1.03 -11.49
CA GLY A 79 14.68 -2.08 -12.38
C GLY A 79 13.60 -2.98 -11.75
N SER A 80 13.38 -2.89 -10.44
CA SER A 80 12.34 -3.63 -9.73
C SER A 80 10.99 -2.91 -9.66
N VAL A 81 10.90 -1.68 -10.16
CA VAL A 81 9.67 -0.87 -10.09
C VAL A 81 8.52 -1.58 -10.81
N ILE A 82 7.38 -1.68 -10.13
CA ILE A 82 6.15 -2.25 -10.69
C ILE A 82 5.25 -1.10 -11.17
N ASN A 83 5.32 -0.80 -12.48
CA ASN A 83 4.42 0.12 -13.17
C ASN A 83 3.31 -0.72 -13.82
N ASP A 84 2.12 -0.69 -13.24
CA ASP A 84 0.90 -1.32 -13.77
C ASP A 84 -0.22 -0.30 -13.65
#